data_AF-A0A0F9E454-F1
#
_entry.id   AF-A0A0F9E454-F1
#
_cell.length_a   1.000
_cell.length_b   1.000
_cell.length_c   1.000
_cell.angle_alpha   90.00
_cell.angle_beta   90.00
_cell.angle_gamma   90.00
#
_symmetry.space_group_name_H-M   'P 1'
#
loop_
_entity.id
_entity.type
_entity.pdbx_description
1 polymer ?
#
loop_
_entity_poly.entity_id
_entity_poly.type
_entity_poly.pdbx_seq_one_letter_code
_entity_poly.pdbx_strand_id
1 'polypeptide(L)'
;FTRYNVPPSGRYSGHSRYHYAVFYASLGLFHLGGQPWKSFYPATAMTLVRNQRPDGSYEVEHHNNRYFGNTYTTALVVIALNVPNQVLPIMQR
;
A
#
# COMPACT_ATOMS: atom_id res chain seq x y z
N PHE A 1 11.28 8.10 1.09
CA PHE A 1 10.15 7.17 1.32
C PHE A 1 10.25 6.46 2.68
N THR A 2 10.65 7.15 3.76
CA THR A 2 10.84 6.49 5.08
C THR A 2 9.63 6.60 6.01
N ARG A 3 8.67 7.49 5.72
CA ARG A 3 7.37 7.60 6.39
C ARG A 3 6.25 7.60 5.35
N TYR A 4 5.19 6.86 5.61
CA TYR A 4 3.95 6.87 4.84
C TYR A 4 3.01 7.95 5.39
N ASN A 5 2.00 8.35 4.61
CA ASN A 5 1.03 9.38 5.02
C ASN A 5 1.61 10.79 5.29
N VAL A 6 2.87 11.07 4.93
CA VAL A 6 3.45 12.41 5.08
C VAL A 6 3.38 13.15 3.73
N PRO A 7 2.49 14.14 3.58
CA PRO A 7 2.49 14.99 2.39
C PRO A 7 3.76 15.86 2.36
N PRO A 8 4.32 16.17 1.18
CA PRO A 8 5.53 17.00 1.04
C PRO A 8 5.42 18.39 1.71
N SER A 9 4.19 18.89 1.87
CA SER A 9 3.89 20.20 2.45
C SER A 9 3.62 20.17 3.96
N GLY A 10 3.72 19.01 4.63
CA GLY A 10 3.41 18.86 6.06
C GLY A 10 1.92 19.06 6.42
N ARG A 11 1.09 19.51 5.46
CA ARG A 11 -0.35 19.62 5.61
C ARG A 11 -0.99 18.31 5.19
N TYR A 12 -1.45 17.53 6.15
CA TYR A 12 -2.38 16.42 5.91
C TYR A 12 -3.58 16.96 5.13
N SER A 13 -3.54 16.82 3.81
CA SER A 13 -4.76 16.86 3.02
C SER A 13 -5.62 15.72 3.55
N GLY A 14 -6.81 16.00 4.06
CA GLY A 14 -7.79 14.97 4.48
C GLY A 14 -8.20 14.01 3.36
N HIS A 15 -7.56 14.10 2.19
CA HIS A 15 -7.70 13.23 1.04
C HIS A 15 -6.46 12.38 0.75
N SER A 16 -5.41 12.40 1.59
CA SER A 16 -4.23 11.57 1.38
C SER A 16 -4.55 10.10 1.65
N ARG A 17 -4.79 9.33 0.58
CA ARG A 17 -5.06 7.89 0.63
C ARG A 17 -3.85 7.07 0.18
N TYR A 18 -2.78 7.09 0.99
CA TYR A 18 -1.51 6.46 0.66
C TYR A 18 -1.65 4.95 0.40
N HIS A 19 -2.31 4.22 1.30
CA HIS A 19 -2.41 2.76 1.21
C HIS A 19 -3.33 2.34 0.07
N TYR A 20 -4.39 3.10 -0.14
CA TYR A 20 -5.27 2.91 -1.30
C TYR A 20 -4.51 3.11 -2.62
N ALA A 21 -3.71 4.18 -2.71
CA ALA A 21 -2.89 4.44 -3.90
C ALA A 21 -1.86 3.33 -4.13
N VAL A 22 -1.19 2.87 -3.06
CA VAL A 22 -0.24 1.75 -3.13
C VAL A 22 -0.92 0.47 -3.62
N PHE A 23 -2.12 0.17 -3.15
CA PHE A 23 -2.88 -0.99 -3.59
C PHE A 23 -3.17 -0.95 -5.11
N TYR A 24 -3.74 0.14 -5.62
CA TYR A 24 -4.04 0.26 -7.06
C TYR A 24 -2.78 0.36 -7.93
N ALA A 25 -1.75 1.06 -7.47
CA ALA A 25 -0.47 1.12 -8.16
C ALA A 25 0.16 -0.27 -8.24
N SER A 26 0.07 -1.08 -7.19
CA SER A 26 0.56 -2.46 -7.20
C SER A 26 -0.18 -3.32 -8.22
N LEU A 27 -1.51 -3.21 -8.30
CA LEU A 27 -2.30 -3.92 -9.31
C LEU A 27 -1.94 -3.50 -10.74
N GLY A 28 -1.91 -2.19 -11.01
CA GLY A 28 -1.64 -1.66 -12.35
C GLY A 28 -0.20 -1.93 -12.82
N LEU A 29 0.78 -1.69 -11.95
CA LEU A 29 2.19 -1.88 -12.29
C LEU A 29 2.55 -3.37 -12.40
N PHE A 30 1.91 -4.23 -11.62
CA PHE A 30 2.09 -5.68 -11.79
C PHE A 30 1.58 -6.15 -13.14
N HIS A 31 0.41 -5.65 -13.58
CA HIS A 31 -0.13 -5.98 -14.90
C HIS A 31 0.79 -5.52 -16.03
N LEU A 32 1.33 -4.30 -15.92
CA LEU A 32 2.32 -3.75 -16.85
C LEU A 32 3.63 -4.55 -16.85
N GLY A 33 4.05 -5.02 -15.68
CA GLY A 33 5.29 -5.76 -15.47
C GLY A 33 6.54 -4.92 -15.78
N GLY A 34 7.63 -5.61 -16.10
CA GLY A 34 8.87 -4.98 -16.59
C GLY A 34 9.59 -4.09 -15.56
N GLN A 35 10.28 -3.06 -16.06
CA GLN A 35 11.06 -2.14 -15.23
C GLN A 35 10.20 -1.31 -14.26
N PRO A 36 9.01 -0.80 -14.63
CA PRO A 36 8.16 -0.05 -13.70
C PRO A 36 7.80 -0.85 -12.45
N TRP A 37 7.47 -2.13 -12.59
CA TRP A 37 7.21 -3.03 -11.47
C TRP A 37 8.46 -3.26 -10.60
N LYS A 38 9.60 -3.58 -11.23
CA LYS A 38 10.87 -3.86 -10.53
C LYS A 38 11.39 -2.68 -9.72
N SER A 39 11.13 -1.46 -10.17
CA SER A 39 11.51 -0.23 -9.45
C SER A 39 10.53 0.09 -8.32
N PHE A 40 9.23 -0.13 -8.54
CA PHE A 40 8.18 0.24 -7.60
C PHE A 40 8.06 -0.74 -6.43
N TYR A 41 8.00 -2.04 -6.71
CA TYR A 41 7.59 -3.04 -5.73
C TYR A 41 8.58 -3.21 -4.57
N PRO A 42 9.90 -3.39 -4.78
CA PRO A 42 10.85 -3.59 -3.68
C PRO A 42 10.90 -2.37 -2.74
N ALA A 43 10.88 -1.16 -3.30
CA ALA A 43 10.89 0.07 -2.52
C ALA A 43 9.61 0.23 -1.69
N THR A 44 8.46 -0.09 -2.29
CA THR A 44 7.15 -0.01 -1.64
C THR A 44 7.01 -1.07 -0.55
N ALA A 45 7.35 -2.33 -0.85
CA ALA A 45 7.31 -3.43 0.11
C ALA A 45 8.21 -3.16 1.33
N MET A 46 9.43 -2.67 1.11
CA MET A 46 10.32 -2.29 2.20
C MET A 46 9.75 -1.14 3.05
N THR A 47 9.08 -0.17 2.41
CA THR A 47 8.43 0.93 3.13
C THR A 47 7.30 0.42 4.01
N LEU A 48 6.46 -0.49 3.50
CA LEU A 48 5.35 -1.08 4.24
C LEU A 48 5.87 -1.90 5.43
N VAL A 49 6.80 -2.83 5.21
CA VAL A 49 7.35 -3.68 6.28
C VAL A 49 7.98 -2.86 7.41
N ARG A 50 8.72 -1.78 7.09
CA ARG A 50 9.33 -0.89 8.09
C ARG A 50 8.32 -0.12 8.94
N ASN A 51 7.09 -0.01 8.46
CA ASN A 51 6.03 0.80 9.04
C ASN A 51 4.90 -0.04 9.64
N GLN A 52 5.04 -1.37 9.61
CA GLN A 52 4.15 -2.29 10.29
C GLN A 52 4.28 -2.10 11.81
N ARG A 53 3.14 -2.07 12.51
CA ARG A 53 3.10 -1.99 13.96
C ARG A 53 3.45 -3.35 14.59
N PRO A 54 3.82 -3.40 15.89
CA PRO A 54 4.14 -4.67 16.57
C PRO A 54 3.00 -5.70 16.57
N ASP A 55 1.74 -5.26 16.46
CA ASP A 55 0.56 -6.11 16.34
C ASP A 55 0.27 -6.57 14.90
N GLY A 56 1.14 -6.21 13.95
CA GLY A 56 1.02 -6.53 12.53
C GLY A 56 0.13 -5.56 11.73
N SER A 57 -0.54 -4.61 12.38
CA SER A 57 -1.46 -3.68 11.74
C SER A 57 -0.76 -2.44 11.17
N TYR A 58 -1.50 -1.68 10.35
CA TYR A 58 -1.06 -0.40 9.78
C TYR A 58 -1.91 0.76 10.32
N GLU A 59 -1.36 1.97 10.32
CA GLU A 59 -2.05 3.16 10.82
C GLU A 59 -3.28 3.49 9.96
N VAL A 60 -4.37 3.91 10.61
CA VAL A 60 -5.65 4.15 9.94
C VAL A 60 -5.50 5.24 8.88
N GLU A 61 -6.03 4.97 7.69
CA GLU A 61 -6.03 5.96 6.62
C GLU A 61 -6.89 7.19 7.00
N HIS A 62 -6.34 8.39 6.83
CA HIS A 62 -6.98 9.65 7.20
C HIS A 62 -8.04 10.06 6.15
N HIS A 63 -9.16 9.34 6.10
CA HIS A 63 -10.29 9.65 5.21
C HIS A 63 -11.64 9.29 5.86
N ASN A 64 -12.77 9.62 5.22
CA ASN A 64 -14.14 9.26 5.61
C ASN A 64 -14.36 7.74 5.88
N ASN A 65 -13.40 6.89 5.52
CA ASN A 65 -13.41 5.45 5.78
C ASN A 65 -12.78 5.08 7.14
N ARG A 66 -12.47 6.07 8.00
CA ARG A 66 -11.92 5.85 9.35
C ARG A 66 -12.80 4.94 10.21
N TYR A 67 -14.09 4.85 9.92
CA TYR A 67 -15.04 3.94 10.58
C TYR A 67 -14.63 2.47 10.47
N PHE A 68 -13.92 2.07 9.40
CA PHE A 68 -13.41 0.71 9.22
C PHE A 68 -12.07 0.45 9.94
N GLY A 69 -11.50 1.47 10.58
CA GLY A 69 -10.30 1.37 11.40
C GLY A 69 -9.06 0.90 10.66
N ASN A 70 -8.13 0.33 11.42
CA ASN A 70 -6.86 -0.20 10.92
C ASN A 70 -7.04 -1.49 10.12
N THR A 71 -8.16 -2.20 10.28
CA THR A 71 -8.47 -3.43 9.53
C THR A 71 -8.51 -3.16 8.03
N TYR A 72 -9.19 -2.09 7.61
CA TYR A 72 -9.26 -1.70 6.20
C TYR A 72 -7.87 -1.42 5.62
N THR A 73 -7.09 -0.61 6.32
CA THR A 73 -5.74 -0.24 5.88
C THR A 73 -4.81 -1.46 5.84
N THR A 74 -4.88 -2.32 6.85
CA THR A 74 -4.08 -3.54 6.92
C THR A 74 -4.44 -4.49 5.78
N ALA A 75 -5.73 -4.65 5.45
CA ALA A 75 -6.15 -5.48 4.32
C ALA A 75 -5.59 -4.98 2.99
N LEU A 76 -5.65 -3.67 2.72
CA LEU A 76 -5.06 -3.08 1.49
C LEU A 76 -3.56 -3.37 1.38
N VAL A 77 -2.83 -3.22 2.48
CA VAL A 77 -1.39 -3.46 2.51
C VAL A 77 -1.06 -4.93 2.30
N VAL A 78 -1.77 -5.83 2.98
CA VAL A 78 -1.56 -7.28 2.84
C VAL A 78 -1.83 -7.72 1.40
N ILE A 79 -2.87 -7.18 0.75
CA ILE A 79 -3.14 -7.50 -0.66
C ILE A 79 -2.02 -6.97 -1.54
N ALA A 80 -1.58 -5.71 -1.35
CA ALA A 80 -0.49 -5.11 -2.12
C ALA A 80 0.84 -5.90 -2.00
N LEU A 81 1.16 -6.43 -0.81
CA LEU A 81 2.34 -7.27 -0.57
C LEU A 81 2.21 -8.69 -1.15
N ASN A 82 0.99 -9.19 -1.37
CA ASN A 82 0.74 -10.51 -1.95
C ASN A 82 0.63 -10.50 -3.47
N VAL A 83 0.62 -9.33 -4.11
CA VAL A 83 0.62 -9.16 -5.57
C VAL A 83 1.67 -10.04 -6.29
N PRO A 84 2.96 -10.10 -5.89
CA PRO A 84 3.94 -10.96 -6.55
C PRO A 84 3.78 -12.46 -6.25
N ASN A 85 3.06 -12.82 -5.18
CA ASN A 85 2.87 -14.23 -4.80
C ASN A 85 1.84 -14.94 -5.70
N GLN A 86 1.21 -14.22 -6.64
CA GLN A 86 0.25 -14.73 -7.63
C GLN A 86 -0.85 -15.63 -7.04
N VAL A 87 -1.21 -15.40 -5.78
CA VAL A 87 -2.20 -16.20 -5.04
C VAL A 87 -3.64 -15.96 -5.51
N LEU A 88 -3.88 -14.92 -6.32
CA LEU A 88 -5.17 -14.66 -6.94
C LEU A 88 -5.19 -15.13 -8.40
N PRO A 89 -6.27 -15.78 -8.88
CA PRO A 89 -6.37 -16.24 -10.27
C PRO A 89 -6.15 -15.16 -11.33
N ILE A 90 -6.50 -13.90 -11.02
CA ILE A 90 -6.26 -12.74 -11.91
C ILE A 90 -4.78 -12.38 -12.08
N MET A 91 -3.91 -12.96 -11.24
CA MET A 91 -2.47 -12.71 -11.20
C MET A 91 -1.68 -13.85 -11.84
N GLN A 92 -2.35 -14.94 -12.24
CA GLN A 92 -1.74 -16.04 -12.98
C GLN A 92 -1.80 -15.73 -14.49
N ARG A 93 -0.67 -15.92 -15.17
CA ARG A 93 -0.55 -15.89 -16.63
C ARG A 93 -0.24 -17.29 -17.12
#